data_AF-A0A527HPN8-F1
#
_entry.id   AF-A0A527HPN8-F1
#
_cell.length_a   1.000
_cell.length_b   1.000
_cell.length_c   1.000
_cell.angle_alpha   90.00
_cell.angle_beta   90.00
_cell.angle_gamma   90.00
#
_symmetry.space_group_name_H-M   'P 1'
#
loop_
_entity.id
_entity.type
_entity.pdbx_description
1 polymer ?
#
loop_
_entity_poly.entity_id
_entity_poly.type
_entity_poly.pdbx_seq_one_letter_code
_entity_poly.pdbx_strand_id
1 'polypeptide(L)'
;MHLSANAEEKLAAPSVLESQHGSVRPLAAEDLERVAALFLTKFRRRRRHLLDRAIAETAAYMREIYLDPAGHSGESNALVQINRQGRLGGFLGVLKARYELNGAPLNA
;
A
#
# COMPACT_ATOMS: atom_id res chain seq x y z
N MET A 1 21.04 -35.85 6.94
CA MET A 1 20.92 -34.56 6.23
C MET A 1 19.77 -34.69 5.25
N HIS A 2 18.64 -34.02 5.50
CA HIS A 2 17.56 -33.89 4.53
C HIS A 2 17.22 -32.40 4.42
N LEU A 3 17.44 -31.85 3.24
CA LEU A 3 17.16 -30.46 2.89
C LEU A 3 15.65 -30.26 2.82
N SER A 4 15.11 -29.38 3.68
CA SER A 4 13.75 -28.87 3.55
C SER A 4 13.67 -28.03 2.28
N ALA A 5 12.82 -28.46 1.34
CA ALA A 5 12.32 -27.61 0.29
C ALA A 5 11.35 -26.60 0.94
N ASN A 6 11.81 -25.36 1.13
CA ASN A 6 10.91 -24.24 1.39
C ASN A 6 10.14 -23.99 0.09
N ALA A 7 8.98 -24.62 -0.05
CA ALA A 7 7.99 -24.19 -1.01
C ALA A 7 7.61 -22.75 -0.63
N GLU A 8 7.88 -21.81 -1.53
CA GLU A 8 7.37 -20.45 -1.45
C GLU A 8 5.84 -20.55 -1.30
N GLU A 9 5.36 -20.38 -0.07
CA GLU A 9 3.96 -20.12 0.18
C GLU A 9 3.62 -18.89 -0.65
N LYS A 10 2.92 -19.11 -1.77
CA LYS A 10 2.31 -18.06 -2.57
C LYS A 10 1.39 -17.29 -1.63
N LEU A 11 1.91 -16.20 -1.04
CA LEU A 11 1.18 -15.30 -0.16
C LEU A 11 -0.14 -14.97 -0.86
N ALA A 12 -1.22 -15.56 -0.35
CA ALA A 12 -2.55 -15.29 -0.86
C ALA A 12 -2.77 -13.78 -0.78
N ALA A 13 -3.43 -13.21 -1.79
CA ALA A 13 -3.80 -11.81 -1.77
C ALA A 13 -4.48 -11.48 -0.42
N PRO A 14 -4.13 -10.37 0.22
CA PRO A 14 -4.62 -10.09 1.56
C PRO A 14 -6.15 -10.01 1.54
N SER A 15 -6.81 -10.93 2.25
CA SER A 15 -8.27 -10.92 2.41
C SER A 15 -8.70 -9.85 3.43
N VAL A 16 -9.97 -9.45 3.38
CA VAL A 16 -10.55 -8.55 4.38
C VAL A 16 -10.42 -9.18 5.78
N LEU A 17 -9.87 -8.42 6.74
CA LEU A 17 -9.74 -8.80 8.14
C LEU A 17 -10.58 -7.87 9.00
N GLU A 18 -11.56 -8.42 9.70
CA GLU A 18 -12.41 -7.68 10.64
C GLU A 18 -11.78 -7.64 12.04
N SER A 19 -12.01 -6.53 12.76
CA SER A 19 -11.51 -6.34 14.12
C SER A 19 -12.41 -5.40 14.92
N GLN A 20 -12.17 -5.32 16.23
CA GLN A 20 -12.82 -4.34 17.10
C GLN A 20 -12.48 -2.87 16.72
N HIS A 21 -11.52 -2.63 15.85
CA HIS A 21 -11.12 -1.29 15.41
C HIS A 21 -11.64 -0.95 14.00
N GLY A 22 -12.45 -1.83 13.40
CA GLY A 22 -12.89 -1.76 12.00
C GLY A 22 -12.25 -2.87 11.17
N SER A 23 -12.13 -2.67 9.86
CA SER A 23 -11.62 -3.66 8.93
C SER A 23 -10.31 -3.26 8.28
N VAL A 24 -9.50 -4.23 7.89
CA VAL A 24 -8.32 -4.05 7.04
C VAL A 24 -8.59 -4.78 5.73
N ARG A 25 -8.34 -4.12 4.59
CA ARG A 25 -8.58 -4.70 3.27
C ARG A 25 -7.54 -4.20 2.26
N PRO A 26 -7.43 -4.87 1.09
CA PRO A 26 -6.64 -4.35 -0.02
C PRO A 26 -6.98 -2.91 -0.36
N LEU A 27 -5.95 -2.15 -0.74
CA LEU A 27 -6.08 -0.82 -1.31
C LEU A 27 -6.88 -0.90 -2.63
N ALA A 28 -7.91 -0.09 -2.76
CA ALA A 28 -8.64 0.09 -4.01
C ALA A 28 -8.38 1.48 -4.60
N ALA A 29 -8.67 1.66 -5.89
CA ALA A 29 -8.43 2.91 -6.60
C ALA A 29 -9.17 4.11 -5.99
N GLU A 30 -10.39 3.87 -5.52
CA GLU A 30 -11.27 4.83 -4.85
C GLU A 30 -10.77 5.30 -3.47
N ASP A 31 -9.77 4.63 -2.90
CA ASP A 31 -9.16 5.03 -1.62
C ASP A 31 -8.05 6.08 -1.81
N LEU A 32 -7.47 6.18 -3.00
CA LEU A 32 -6.21 6.89 -3.24
C LEU A 32 -6.25 8.37 -2.83
N GLU A 33 -7.33 9.08 -3.11
CA GLU A 33 -7.46 10.49 -2.68
C GLU A 33 -7.48 10.63 -1.16
N ARG A 34 -8.17 9.71 -0.46
CA ARG A 34 -8.24 9.72 1.00
C ARG A 34 -6.90 9.35 1.62
N VAL A 35 -6.19 8.40 1.02
CA VAL A 35 -4.82 8.02 1.43
C VAL A 35 -3.86 9.19 1.22
N ALA A 36 -3.92 9.84 0.06
CA ALA A 36 -3.11 11.03 -0.25
C ALA A 36 -3.39 12.16 0.74
N ALA A 37 -4.66 12.44 1.05
CA ALA A 37 -5.04 13.44 2.05
C ALA A 37 -4.50 13.08 3.45
N LEU A 38 -4.59 11.80 3.86
CA LEU A 38 -4.05 11.33 5.13
C LEU A 38 -2.53 11.49 5.19
N PHE A 39 -1.81 11.07 4.15
CA PHE A 39 -0.36 11.19 4.04
C PHE A 39 0.08 12.66 4.11
N LEU A 40 -0.54 13.53 3.34
CA LEU A 40 -0.23 14.96 3.35
C LEU A 40 -0.51 15.55 4.73
N THR A 41 -1.65 15.24 5.35
CA THR A 41 -2.00 15.74 6.69
C THR A 41 -0.98 15.32 7.75
N LYS A 42 -0.51 14.06 7.71
CA LYS A 42 0.37 13.50 8.74
C LYS A 42 1.84 13.84 8.52
N PHE A 43 2.30 13.90 7.27
CA PHE A 43 3.73 14.02 6.95
C PHE A 43 4.11 15.34 6.29
N ARG A 44 3.15 16.13 5.77
CA ARG A 44 3.43 17.39 5.06
C ARG A 44 2.57 18.54 5.55
N ARG A 45 3.15 19.47 6.30
CA ARG A 45 2.48 20.70 6.75
C ARG A 45 2.31 21.70 5.59
N ARG A 46 1.39 21.43 4.63
CA ARG A 46 1.12 22.31 3.48
C ARG A 46 0.03 23.35 3.75
N ARG A 47 0.12 24.50 3.07
CA ARG A 47 -0.88 25.58 3.12
C ARG A 47 -2.19 25.12 2.46
N ARG A 48 -3.34 25.44 3.08
CA ARG A 48 -4.69 24.97 2.69
C ARG A 48 -5.06 25.21 1.22
N HIS A 49 -4.55 26.27 0.58
CA HIS A 49 -4.92 26.63 -0.80
C HIS A 49 -4.28 25.77 -1.90
N LEU A 50 -3.26 24.95 -1.57
CA LEU A 50 -2.67 23.99 -2.52
C LEU A 50 -3.07 22.55 -2.20
N LEU A 51 -4.01 22.35 -1.27
CA LEU A 51 -4.29 21.03 -0.72
C LEU A 51 -4.92 20.11 -1.75
N ASP A 52 -5.94 20.56 -2.48
CA ASP A 52 -6.67 19.71 -3.44
C ASP A 52 -5.79 19.27 -4.60
N ARG A 53 -5.03 20.20 -5.18
CA ARG A 53 -4.04 19.89 -6.21
C ARG A 53 -2.97 18.92 -5.70
N ALA A 54 -2.46 19.15 -4.49
CA ALA A 54 -1.46 18.26 -3.90
C ALA A 54 -2.03 16.86 -3.62
N ILE A 55 -3.29 16.75 -3.22
CA ILE A 55 -3.99 15.47 -3.04
C ILE A 55 -4.08 14.75 -4.38
N ALA A 56 -4.55 15.41 -5.44
CA ALA A 56 -4.67 14.82 -6.77
C ALA A 56 -3.31 14.33 -7.32
N GLU A 57 -2.27 15.17 -7.24
CA GLU A 57 -0.91 14.81 -7.66
C GLU A 57 -0.35 13.63 -6.84
N THR A 58 -0.58 13.62 -5.52
CA THR A 58 -0.14 12.54 -4.64
C THR A 58 -0.91 11.24 -4.91
N ALA A 59 -2.22 11.32 -5.17
CA ALA A 59 -3.05 10.17 -5.48
C ALA A 59 -2.66 9.54 -6.83
N ALA A 60 -2.34 10.37 -7.84
CA ALA A 60 -1.81 9.91 -9.11
C ALA A 60 -0.49 9.14 -8.93
N TYR A 61 0.44 9.73 -8.17
CA TYR A 61 1.71 9.06 -7.86
C TYR A 61 1.51 7.74 -7.09
N MET A 62 0.61 7.71 -6.10
CA MET A 62 0.31 6.49 -5.35
C MET A 62 -0.31 5.40 -6.23
N ARG A 63 -1.10 5.77 -7.24
CA ARG A 63 -1.64 4.83 -8.23
C ARG A 63 -0.52 4.12 -8.97
N GLU A 64 0.43 4.89 -9.52
CA GLU A 64 1.54 4.38 -10.31
C GLU A 64 2.38 3.36 -9.53
N ILE A 65 2.58 3.58 -8.23
CA ILE A 65 3.48 2.71 -7.44
C ILE A 65 2.76 1.52 -6.78
N TYR A 66 1.46 1.66 -6.46
CA TYR A 66 0.74 0.61 -5.72
C TYR A 66 -0.24 -0.19 -6.57
N LEU A 67 -0.88 0.41 -7.56
CA LEU A 67 -1.93 -0.25 -8.36
C LEU A 67 -1.47 -0.56 -9.79
N ASP A 68 -0.64 0.30 -10.37
CA ASP A 68 -0.14 0.16 -11.74
C ASP A 68 1.41 0.11 -11.83
N PRO A 69 2.13 -0.70 -11.01
CA PRO A 69 3.59 -0.69 -10.99
C PRO A 69 4.17 -1.19 -12.31
N ALA A 70 5.03 -0.37 -12.92
CA ALA A 70 5.74 -0.75 -14.14
C ALA A 70 6.52 -2.07 -13.96
N GLY A 71 6.29 -3.02 -14.87
CA GLY A 71 7.01 -4.30 -14.90
C GLY A 71 6.53 -5.36 -13.90
N HIS A 72 5.44 -5.13 -13.16
CA HIS A 72 4.87 -6.12 -12.25
C HIS A 72 3.40 -6.40 -12.58
N SER A 73 3.10 -7.61 -13.06
CA SER A 73 1.72 -8.11 -13.16
C SER A 73 1.36 -8.81 -11.86
N GLY A 74 0.73 -8.10 -10.92
CA GLY A 74 0.29 -8.69 -9.66
C GLY A 74 -0.62 -7.74 -8.88
N GLU A 75 -1.46 -8.30 -8.02
CA GLU A 75 -2.33 -7.50 -7.15
C GLU A 75 -1.51 -6.67 -6.17
N SER A 76 -2.00 -5.48 -5.85
CA SER A 76 -1.37 -4.61 -4.84
C SER A 76 -1.34 -5.29 -3.49
N ASN A 77 -0.18 -5.27 -2.84
CA ASN A 77 -0.06 -5.70 -1.44
C ASN A 77 -0.35 -4.55 -0.45
N ALA A 78 -0.69 -3.36 -0.96
CA ALA A 78 -1.02 -2.23 -0.12
C ALA A 78 -2.36 -2.44 0.58
N LEU A 79 -2.45 -2.00 1.84
CA LEU A 79 -3.61 -2.18 2.69
C LEU A 79 -4.16 -0.84 3.16
N VAL A 80 -5.48 -0.81 3.34
CA VAL A 80 -6.17 0.27 4.03
C VAL A 80 -6.90 -0.27 5.24
N GLN A 81 -6.93 0.53 6.31
CA GLN A 81 -7.77 0.28 7.45
C GLN A 81 -8.99 1.21 7.37
N ILE A 82 -10.17 0.62 7.43
CA ILE A 82 -11.46 1.31 7.50
C ILE A 82 -11.92 1.23 8.94
N ASN A 83 -12.08 2.37 9.60
CA ASN A 83 -12.50 2.42 10.99
C ASN A 83 -13.99 2.04 11.13
N ARG A 84 -14.47 1.92 12.38
CA ARG A 84 -15.87 1.54 12.69
C ARG A 84 -16.94 2.50 12.12
N GLN A 85 -16.55 3.70 11.69
CA GLN A 85 -17.44 4.69 11.08
C GLN A 85 -17.42 4.61 9.55
N GLY A 86 -16.77 3.61 8.96
CA GLY A 86 -16.64 3.46 7.51
C GLY A 86 -15.64 4.43 6.88
N ARG A 87 -14.77 5.09 7.66
CA ARG A 87 -13.78 6.06 7.17
C ARG A 87 -12.40 5.45 7.13
N LEU A 88 -11.56 5.89 6.18
CA LEU A 88 -10.14 5.57 6.16
C LEU A 88 -9.48 6.01 7.47
N GLY A 89 -8.99 5.06 8.25
CA GLY A 89 -8.26 5.30 9.50
C GLY A 89 -6.76 5.01 9.42
N GLY A 90 -6.33 4.22 8.44
CA GLY A 90 -4.91 3.89 8.24
C GLY A 90 -4.59 3.41 6.83
N PHE A 91 -3.31 3.46 6.51
CA PHE A 91 -2.75 3.02 5.22
C PHE A 91 -1.39 2.37 5.47
N LEU A 92 -1.14 1.23 4.81
CA LEU A 92 0.15 0.56 4.76
C LEU A 92 0.52 0.30 3.30
N GLY A 93 1.53 1.01 2.82
CA GLY A 93 2.08 0.79 1.48
C GLY A 93 3.10 -0.34 1.50
N VAL A 94 2.94 -1.32 0.60
CA VAL A 94 3.91 -2.40 0.39
C VAL A 94 4.31 -2.38 -1.08
N LEU A 95 5.58 -2.07 -1.34
CA LEU A 95 6.16 -2.06 -2.68
C LEU A 95 6.97 -3.34 -2.87
N LYS A 96 6.73 -4.07 -3.96
CA LYS A 96 7.61 -5.14 -4.40
C LYS A 96 8.69 -4.53 -5.27
N ALA A 97 9.93 -4.59 -4.79
CA ALA A 97 11.10 -4.15 -5.54
C ALA A 97 12.19 -5.20 -5.40
N ARG A 98 12.93 -5.43 -6.49
CA ARG A 98 14.12 -6.26 -6.49
C ARG A 98 15.31 -5.39 -6.12
N TYR A 99 15.98 -5.76 -5.05
CA TYR A 99 17.21 -5.11 -4.61
C TYR A 99 18.36 -6.09 -4.69
N GLU A 100 19.58 -5.57 -4.86
CA GLU A 100 20.81 -6.34 -4.74
C GLU A 100 21.69 -5.73 -3.64
N LEU A 101 22.36 -6.59 -2.89
CA LEU A 101 23.36 -6.20 -1.91
C LEU A 101 24.63 -7.02 -2.17
N ASN A 102 25.73 -6.33 -2.48
CA ASN A 102 27.02 -6.95 -2.83
C ASN A 102 26.92 -7.94 -4.01
N GLY A 103 26.09 -7.62 -5.01
CA GLY A 103 25.86 -8.48 -6.18
C GLY A 103 25.00 -9.71 -5.91
N ALA A 104 24.45 -9.86 -4.70
CA ALA A 104 23.48 -10.90 -4.37
C ALA A 104 22.06 -10.30 -4.32
N PRO A 105 21.05 -10.96 -4.91
CA PRO A 105 19.67 -10.50 -4.81
C PRO A 105 19.18 -10.56 -3.36
N LEU A 106 18.54 -9.49 -2.90
CA LEU A 106 17.79 -9.47 -1.65
C LEU A 106 16.40 -10.06 -1.93
N ASN A 107 16.11 -11.19 -1.31
CA ASN A 107 14.76 -11.73 -1.26
C ASN A 107 14.01 -11.02 -0.14
N ALA A 108 12.86 -10.43 -0.48
CA ALA A 108 11.90 -9.82 0.43
C ALA A 108 10.61 -10.65 0.46
#